data_AF-A0A0D7KMD9-F1
#
_entry.id   AF-A0A0D7KMD9-F1
#
_cell.length_a   1.000
_cell.length_b   1.000
_cell.length_c   1.000
_cell.angle_alpha   90.00
_cell.angle_beta   90.00
_cell.angle_gamma   90.00
#
_symmetry.space_group_name_H-M   'P 1'
#
loop_
_entity.id
_entity.type
_entity.pdbx_description
1 polymer ?
#
loop_
_entity_poly.entity_id
_entity_poly.type
_entity_poly.pdbx_seq_one_letter_code
_entity_poly.pdbx_strand_id
1 'polypeptide(L)'
;MTKNVWKANQVISIETKLKDEGRQNNVYVLAQMISKAQLLIFDLYSDDNNWGDVDLNEVPILFSTSVTRQFIKNSNIYNQSMKPLTNYKLPNYKIDSLGMGSRHVTVWKGTTNERKVLILGQGGGRLIEEDMSAGSYKTKILMPSIPVTDSETIDKYELTNVRVYPEFNERLYLCYQFGKNVDPLKDLIFDRPIPLAYKDYIDIISS
;
A
#
# COMPACT_ATOMS: atom_id res chain seq x y z
N MET A 1 13.69 14.71 18.25
CA MET A 1 13.08 14.12 17.05
C MET A 1 11.96 15.04 16.58
N THR A 2 12.10 15.59 15.39
CA THR A 2 11.07 16.41 14.75
C THR A 2 9.85 15.53 14.50
N LYS A 3 8.67 15.96 14.96
CA LYS A 3 7.42 15.21 14.75
C LYS A 3 7.08 15.27 13.26
N ASN A 4 6.94 14.13 12.60
CA ASN A 4 6.43 14.10 11.23
C ASN A 4 4.98 14.63 11.22
N VAL A 5 4.77 15.78 10.55
CA VAL A 5 3.46 16.41 10.39
C VAL A 5 3.03 16.26 8.95
N TRP A 6 1.78 15.85 8.75
CA TRP A 6 1.21 15.74 7.41
C TRP A 6 1.16 17.12 6.74
N LYS A 7 1.77 17.24 5.56
CA LYS A 7 1.73 18.46 4.76
C LYS A 7 1.43 18.09 3.32
N ALA A 8 0.33 18.62 2.78
CA ALA A 8 -0.07 18.36 1.40
C ALA A 8 1.03 18.82 0.43
N ASN A 9 1.28 18.00 -0.59
CA ASN A 9 2.33 18.13 -1.59
C ASN A 9 3.75 18.13 -1.02
N GLN A 10 3.95 17.61 0.20
CA GLN A 10 5.31 17.36 0.71
C GLN A 10 5.86 16.09 0.08
N VAL A 11 6.98 16.22 -0.64
CA VAL A 11 7.78 15.07 -1.08
C VAL A 11 8.58 14.56 0.10
N ILE A 12 8.56 13.25 0.28
CA ILE A 12 9.24 12.52 1.35
C ILE A 12 9.89 11.28 0.78
N SER A 13 10.86 10.73 1.50
CA SER A 13 11.24 9.33 1.36
C SER A 13 10.84 8.56 2.61
N ILE A 14 10.52 7.28 2.43
CA ILE A 14 10.14 6.36 3.49
C ILE A 14 11.16 5.23 3.48
N GLU A 15 11.83 5.01 4.59
CA GLU A 15 12.63 3.80 4.77
C GLU A 15 11.69 2.62 4.95
N THR A 16 11.83 1.57 4.13
CA THR A 16 10.98 0.38 4.18
C THR A 16 11.31 -0.48 5.41
N LYS A 17 12.53 -0.36 5.92
CA LYS A 17 13.04 -1.06 7.10
C LYS A 17 12.19 -0.73 8.34
N LEU A 18 11.75 -1.75 9.07
CA LEU A 18 11.09 -1.58 10.36
C LEU A 18 12.09 -1.14 11.43
N LYS A 19 11.62 -0.42 12.45
CA LYS A 19 12.50 0.16 13.49
C LYS A 19 13.36 -0.86 14.25
N ASP A 20 12.87 -2.10 14.36
CA ASP A 20 13.50 -3.15 15.16
C ASP A 20 13.93 -4.37 14.31
N GLU A 21 14.04 -4.22 12.98
CA GLU A 21 14.47 -5.33 12.10
C GLU A 21 15.98 -5.34 11.80
N GLY A 22 16.53 -6.55 11.68
CA GLY A 22 17.96 -6.80 11.43
C GLY A 22 18.38 -6.79 9.95
N ARG A 23 17.55 -6.29 9.03
CA ARG A 23 17.87 -6.23 7.60
C ARG A 23 19.13 -5.38 7.38
N GLN A 24 20.10 -5.91 6.63
CA GLN A 24 21.42 -5.27 6.48
C GLN A 24 21.39 -4.01 5.61
N ASN A 25 20.61 -4.03 4.53
CA ASN A 25 20.51 -2.92 3.60
C ASN A 25 19.26 -2.09 3.91
N ASN A 26 19.43 -0.78 3.93
CA ASN A 26 18.32 0.14 3.97
C ASN A 26 17.78 0.31 2.55
N VAL A 27 16.46 0.37 2.43
CA VAL A 27 15.78 0.68 1.17
C VAL A 27 14.83 1.82 1.46
N TYR A 28 14.89 2.84 0.62
CA TYR A 28 14.05 4.02 0.68
C TYR A 28 13.17 4.06 -0.56
N VAL A 29 11.92 4.47 -0.39
CA VAL A 29 11.00 4.73 -1.51
C VAL A 29 10.61 6.19 -1.51
N LEU A 30 10.57 6.81 -2.69
CA LEU A 30 10.10 8.17 -2.83
C LEU A 30 8.57 8.22 -2.82
N ALA A 31 8.00 9.16 -2.07
CA ALA A 31 6.56 9.33 -1.95
C ALA A 31 6.18 10.80 -1.84
N GLN A 32 4.92 11.09 -2.12
CA GLN A 32 4.34 12.41 -1.92
C GLN A 32 3.11 12.32 -1.04
N MET A 33 3.09 13.11 0.03
CA MET A 33 1.88 13.35 0.82
C MET A 33 0.90 14.17 0.00
N ILE A 34 -0.30 13.65 -0.20
CA ILE A 34 -1.37 14.36 -0.91
C ILE A 34 -2.51 14.70 0.07
N SER A 35 -3.59 15.29 -0.42
CA SER A 35 -4.72 15.61 0.46
C SER A 35 -5.31 14.33 1.10
N LYS A 36 -5.96 14.44 2.27
CA LYS A 36 -6.73 13.36 2.92
C LYS A 36 -5.92 12.15 3.43
N ALA A 37 -4.70 12.35 3.93
CA ALA A 37 -3.87 11.27 4.48
C ALA A 37 -3.55 10.15 3.46
N GLN A 38 -3.48 10.50 2.17
CA GLN A 38 -3.09 9.60 1.10
C GLN A 38 -1.64 9.82 0.67
N LEU A 39 -0.96 8.75 0.29
CA LEU A 39 0.38 8.80 -0.28
C LEU A 39 0.31 8.42 -1.75
N LEU A 40 0.98 9.20 -2.59
CA LEU A 40 1.44 8.73 -3.89
C LEU A 40 2.80 8.06 -3.67
N ILE A 41 2.90 6.80 -4.05
CA ILE A 41 4.16 6.06 -4.04
C ILE A 41 4.71 6.06 -5.46
N PHE A 42 5.94 6.51 -5.63
CA PHE A 42 6.63 6.50 -6.91
C PHE A 42 7.37 5.18 -7.09
N ASP A 43 7.49 4.73 -8.34
CA ASP A 43 8.33 3.58 -8.69
C ASP A 43 9.80 4.02 -8.74
N LEU A 44 10.32 4.43 -7.58
CA LEU A 44 11.67 4.96 -7.42
C LEU A 44 12.20 4.66 -6.03
N TYR A 45 13.27 3.87 -6.01
CA TYR A 45 13.90 3.36 -4.80
C TYR A 45 15.38 3.73 -4.76
N SER A 46 15.94 3.82 -3.55
CA SER A 46 17.34 4.13 -3.28
C SER A 46 17.83 3.35 -2.06
N ASP A 47 19.11 3.02 -2.01
CA ASP A 47 19.78 2.36 -0.88
C ASP A 47 20.47 3.35 0.08
N ASP A 48 20.68 4.60 -0.35
CA ASP A 48 21.40 5.64 0.38
C ASP A 48 20.56 6.89 0.71
N ASN A 49 19.28 6.91 0.27
CA ASN A 49 18.34 8.02 0.40
C ASN A 49 18.78 9.31 -0.33
N ASN A 50 19.64 9.19 -1.34
CA ASN A 50 20.07 10.30 -2.19
C ASN A 50 19.32 10.26 -3.53
N TRP A 51 18.66 11.37 -3.88
CA TRP A 51 17.74 11.43 -5.02
C TRP A 51 18.24 12.31 -6.18
N GLY A 52 19.37 13.01 -6.04
CA GLY A 52 19.90 13.88 -7.10
C GLY A 52 18.86 14.87 -7.67
N ASP A 53 18.87 15.06 -8.99
CA ASP A 53 17.99 15.97 -9.73
C ASP A 53 16.78 15.25 -10.35
N VAL A 54 16.08 14.41 -9.57
CA VAL A 54 14.89 13.69 -10.05
C VAL A 54 13.74 14.65 -10.39
N ASP A 55 13.20 14.53 -11.61
CA ASP A 55 11.93 15.14 -12.02
C ASP A 55 10.77 14.15 -11.82
N LEU A 56 9.91 14.42 -10.84
CA LEU A 56 8.73 13.59 -10.55
C LEU A 56 7.72 13.50 -11.70
N ASN A 57 7.78 14.37 -12.72
CA ASN A 57 6.93 14.25 -13.90
C ASN A 57 7.34 13.08 -14.81
N GLU A 58 8.60 12.62 -14.71
CA GLU A 58 9.14 11.51 -15.50
C GLU A 58 9.09 10.18 -14.75
N VAL A 59 8.82 10.21 -13.44
CA VAL A 59 8.79 9.02 -12.58
C VAL A 59 7.38 8.41 -12.56
N PRO A 60 7.23 7.12 -12.88
CA PRO A 60 5.94 6.45 -12.79
C PRO A 60 5.39 6.46 -11.35
N ILE A 61 4.08 6.66 -11.22
CA ILE A 61 3.37 6.41 -9.97
C ILE A 61 3.14 4.91 -9.85
N LEU A 62 3.69 4.29 -8.80
CA LEU A 62 3.53 2.87 -8.54
C LEU A 62 2.10 2.56 -8.06
N PHE A 63 1.61 3.31 -7.06
CA PHE A 63 0.22 3.28 -6.60
C PHE A 63 -0.10 4.47 -5.68
N SER A 64 -1.38 4.60 -5.30
CA SER A 64 -1.87 5.59 -4.33
C SER A 64 -2.69 4.91 -3.25
N THR A 65 -2.41 5.17 -1.98
CA THR A 65 -3.15 4.56 -0.86
C THR A 65 -3.33 5.49 0.33
N SER A 66 -4.35 5.22 1.15
CA SER A 66 -4.60 5.95 2.40
C SER A 66 -3.80 5.31 3.54
N VAL A 67 -3.21 6.12 4.41
CA VAL A 67 -2.46 5.64 5.58
C VAL A 67 -3.00 6.20 6.89
N THR A 68 -2.83 5.46 7.97
CA THR A 68 -3.16 5.95 9.32
C THR A 68 -2.14 6.98 9.82
N ARG A 69 -2.53 7.79 10.82
CA ARG A 69 -1.58 8.67 11.53
C ARG A 69 -0.46 7.88 12.24
N GLN A 70 -0.76 6.65 12.67
CA GLN A 70 0.21 5.76 13.29
C GLN A 70 1.36 5.44 12.31
N PHE A 71 1.05 5.21 11.04
CA PHE A 71 2.06 4.96 10.01
C PHE A 71 3.09 6.09 9.94
N ILE A 72 2.63 7.34 9.85
CA ILE A 72 3.51 8.52 9.75
C ILE A 72 4.34 8.73 11.02
N LYS A 73 3.78 8.39 12.18
CA LYS A 73 4.47 8.51 13.48
C LYS A 73 5.55 7.44 13.65
N ASN A 74 5.29 6.22 13.18
CA ASN A 74 6.12 5.06 13.47
C ASN A 74 7.14 4.76 12.39
N SER A 75 6.91 5.16 11.14
CA SER A 75 7.85 4.94 10.03
C SER A 75 9.01 5.94 10.07
N ASN A 76 10.16 5.55 9.53
CA ASN A 76 11.29 6.45 9.32
C ASN A 76 11.06 7.22 8.01
N ILE A 77 10.73 8.50 8.14
CA ILE A 77 10.35 9.39 7.03
C ILE A 77 11.28 10.59 7.00
N TYR A 78 11.74 10.95 5.80
CA TYR A 78 12.66 12.06 5.57
C TYR A 78 12.04 13.03 4.57
N ASN A 79 12.02 14.32 4.89
CA ASN A 79 11.53 15.34 3.96
C ASN A 79 12.53 15.53 2.83
N GLN A 80 12.03 15.59 1.60
CA GLN A 80 12.84 15.84 0.41
C GLN A 80 12.57 17.26 -0.11
N SER A 81 13.64 17.98 -0.43
CA SER A 81 13.57 19.34 -0.99
C SER A 81 13.38 19.30 -2.51
N MET A 82 12.37 18.57 -2.96
CA MET A 82 12.05 18.35 -4.37
C MET A 82 10.74 19.04 -4.75
N LYS A 83 10.58 19.37 -6.03
CA LYS A 83 9.30 19.88 -6.54
C LYS A 83 8.27 18.74 -6.52
N PRO A 84 7.08 18.94 -5.92
CA PRO A 84 6.04 17.92 -5.95
C PRO A 84 5.42 17.77 -7.33
N LEU A 85 4.90 16.59 -7.61
CA LEU A 85 4.03 16.33 -8.76
C LEU A 85 2.68 17.03 -8.53
N THR A 86 2.28 17.91 -9.45
CA THR A 86 1.05 18.71 -9.33
C THR A 86 -0.04 18.30 -10.32
N ASN A 87 0.31 17.73 -11.46
CA ASN A 87 -0.60 17.46 -12.58
C ASN A 87 -1.00 15.97 -12.70
N TYR A 88 -1.24 15.30 -11.58
CA TYR A 88 -1.68 13.90 -11.56
C TYR A 88 -3.20 13.79 -11.41
N LYS A 89 -3.78 12.73 -11.96
CA LYS A 89 -5.18 12.35 -11.69
C LYS A 89 -5.20 11.35 -10.56
N LEU A 90 -5.94 11.66 -9.49
CA LEU A 90 -6.18 10.70 -8.41
C LEU A 90 -6.96 9.50 -8.95
N PRO A 91 -6.56 8.26 -8.61
CA PRO A 91 -7.38 7.09 -8.89
C PRO A 91 -8.73 7.22 -8.19
N ASN A 92 -9.81 7.31 -8.97
CA ASN A 92 -11.18 7.31 -8.49
C ASN A 92 -11.77 5.89 -8.43
N TYR A 93 -11.17 4.93 -9.13
CA TYR A 93 -11.55 3.52 -9.08
C TYR A 93 -10.78 2.78 -7.99
N LYS A 94 -11.52 2.05 -7.15
CA LYS A 94 -10.97 1.29 -6.02
C LYS A 94 -11.71 -0.02 -5.81
N ILE A 95 -11.06 -0.94 -5.10
CA ILE A 95 -11.64 -2.21 -4.70
C ILE A 95 -12.09 -2.11 -3.25
N ASP A 96 -13.37 -2.37 -3.02
CA ASP A 96 -13.96 -2.48 -1.69
C ASP A 96 -14.17 -3.96 -1.35
N SER A 97 -13.78 -4.38 -0.15
CA SER A 97 -13.88 -5.79 0.26
C SER A 97 -15.34 -6.21 0.42
N LEU A 98 -15.68 -7.45 0.04
CA LEU A 98 -17.05 -7.94 0.16
C LEU A 98 -17.38 -8.51 1.54
N GLY A 99 -18.64 -8.33 1.94
CA GLY A 99 -19.23 -8.91 3.15
C GLY A 99 -18.88 -8.17 4.44
N MET A 100 -19.72 -8.34 5.45
CA MET A 100 -19.46 -7.84 6.81
C MET A 100 -18.78 -8.93 7.66
N GLY A 101 -18.04 -8.50 8.68
CA GLY A 101 -17.38 -9.39 9.64
C GLY A 101 -15.93 -9.69 9.27
N SER A 102 -15.47 -10.88 9.67
CA SER A 102 -14.10 -11.35 9.41
C SER A 102 -14.09 -12.84 9.14
N ARG A 103 -13.04 -13.31 8.47
CA ARG A 103 -12.77 -14.72 8.20
C ARG A 103 -11.31 -15.04 8.44
N HIS A 104 -11.02 -16.31 8.71
CA HIS A 104 -9.65 -16.77 8.78
C HIS A 104 -9.20 -17.36 7.45
N VAL A 105 -8.03 -16.95 6.98
CA VAL A 105 -7.35 -17.52 5.82
C VAL A 105 -6.14 -18.30 6.32
N THR A 106 -6.01 -19.56 5.89
CA THR A 106 -4.82 -20.38 6.21
C THR A 106 -3.88 -20.37 5.02
N VAL A 107 -2.64 -19.90 5.23
CA VAL A 107 -1.60 -19.86 4.19
C VAL A 107 -0.52 -20.90 4.49
N TRP A 108 0.12 -21.41 3.43
CA TRP A 108 1.17 -22.44 3.48
C TRP A 108 0.79 -23.68 4.29
N LYS A 109 -0.47 -24.11 4.13
CA LYS A 109 -1.06 -25.24 4.85
C LYS A 109 -0.19 -26.51 4.72
N GLY A 110 0.08 -27.17 5.84
CA GLY A 110 0.89 -28.39 5.91
C GLY A 110 2.40 -28.17 5.85
N THR A 111 2.87 -26.93 5.88
CA THR A 111 4.31 -26.60 5.93
C THR A 111 4.70 -26.09 7.32
N THR A 112 6.00 -26.04 7.60
CA THR A 112 6.53 -25.40 8.83
C THR A 112 6.23 -23.90 8.92
N ASN A 113 5.85 -23.27 7.81
CA ASN A 113 5.50 -21.86 7.75
C ASN A 113 4.00 -21.62 7.87
N GLU A 114 3.15 -22.63 8.08
CA GLU A 114 1.69 -22.43 8.14
C GLU A 114 1.30 -21.27 9.07
N ARG A 115 0.43 -20.38 8.57
CA ARG A 115 -0.13 -19.26 9.34
C ARG A 115 -1.63 -19.17 9.11
N LYS A 116 -2.32 -18.71 10.15
CA LYS A 116 -3.74 -18.39 10.11
C LYS A 116 -3.91 -16.90 10.32
N VAL A 117 -4.46 -16.21 9.32
CA VAL A 117 -4.60 -14.76 9.30
C VAL A 117 -6.08 -14.39 9.40
N LEU A 118 -6.41 -13.41 10.26
CA LEU A 118 -7.76 -12.85 10.32
C LEU A 118 -7.90 -11.71 9.29
N ILE A 119 -8.81 -11.85 8.34
CA ILE A 119 -9.08 -10.87 7.29
C ILE A 119 -10.50 -10.33 7.45
N LEU A 120 -10.67 -9.03 7.27
CA LEU A 120 -11.99 -8.40 7.28
C LEU A 120 -12.76 -8.72 5.98
N GLY A 121 -14.06 -8.97 6.09
CA GLY A 121 -14.91 -9.38 5.00
C GLY A 121 -15.03 -10.90 4.83
N GLN A 122 -15.78 -11.32 3.81
CA GLN A 122 -16.09 -12.70 3.50
C GLN A 122 -15.33 -13.25 2.27
N GLY A 123 -14.40 -12.45 1.73
CA GLY A 123 -13.59 -12.80 0.55
C GLY A 123 -14.09 -12.13 -0.73
N GLY A 124 -13.16 -11.85 -1.64
CA GLY A 124 -13.39 -11.08 -2.85
C GLY A 124 -13.61 -9.57 -2.61
N GLY A 125 -13.82 -8.86 -3.71
CA GLY A 125 -14.03 -7.41 -3.70
C GLY A 125 -14.96 -6.95 -4.81
N ARG A 126 -15.48 -5.73 -4.67
CA ARG A 126 -16.26 -5.02 -5.69
C ARG A 126 -15.48 -3.82 -6.21
N LEU A 127 -15.58 -3.56 -7.51
CA LEU A 127 -15.02 -2.35 -8.10
C LEU A 127 -16.01 -1.21 -7.91
N ILE A 128 -15.52 -0.12 -7.32
CA ILE A 128 -16.28 1.11 -7.09
C ILE A 128 -15.59 2.30 -7.73
N GLU A 129 -16.38 3.31 -8.06
CA GLU A 129 -15.95 4.66 -8.39
C GLU A 129 -16.31 5.58 -7.22
N GLU A 130 -15.30 6.23 -6.64
CA GLU A 130 -15.45 7.29 -5.65
C GLU A 130 -15.53 8.65 -6.35
N ASP A 131 -16.70 9.28 -6.32
CA ASP A 131 -16.87 10.66 -6.75
C ASP A 131 -16.80 11.58 -5.52
N MET A 132 -15.83 12.51 -5.54
CA MET A 132 -15.63 13.51 -4.49
C MET A 132 -15.85 14.94 -4.98
N SER A 133 -16.40 15.13 -6.18
CA SER A 133 -16.54 16.44 -6.84
C SER A 133 -17.57 17.37 -6.18
N ALA A 134 -18.50 16.86 -5.37
CA ALA A 134 -19.67 17.62 -4.91
C ALA A 134 -19.87 17.69 -3.38
N GLY A 135 -18.83 17.46 -2.57
CA GLY A 135 -18.95 17.50 -1.10
C GLY A 135 -19.84 16.41 -0.48
N SER A 136 -20.44 15.55 -1.31
CA SER A 136 -21.13 14.32 -0.91
C SER A 136 -20.29 13.14 -1.38
N TYR A 137 -20.00 12.21 -0.48
CA TYR A 137 -19.29 10.98 -0.81
C TYR A 137 -20.27 10.05 -1.54
N LYS A 138 -20.17 10.01 -2.88
CA LYS A 138 -20.97 9.12 -3.71
C LYS A 138 -20.09 7.97 -4.19
N THR A 139 -20.50 6.76 -3.83
CA THR A 139 -19.87 5.53 -4.30
C THR A 139 -20.77 4.88 -5.34
N LYS A 140 -20.26 4.72 -6.56
CA LYS A 140 -20.94 3.98 -7.62
C LYS A 140 -20.31 2.60 -7.73
N ILE A 141 -21.11 1.54 -7.62
CA ILE A 141 -20.65 0.18 -7.87
C ILE A 141 -20.56 -0.02 -9.39
N LEU A 142 -19.37 -0.36 -9.88
CA LEU A 142 -19.12 -0.66 -11.29
C LEU A 142 -19.14 -2.17 -11.55
N MET A 143 -18.55 -2.93 -10.63
CA MET A 143 -18.52 -4.39 -10.68
C MET A 143 -18.88 -4.92 -9.28
N PRO A 144 -20.08 -5.48 -9.07
CA PRO A 144 -20.54 -5.91 -7.74
C PRO A 144 -19.72 -7.03 -7.11
N SER A 145 -19.05 -7.84 -7.93
CA SER A 145 -18.12 -8.87 -7.49
C SER A 145 -17.09 -9.08 -8.59
N ILE A 146 -15.82 -8.85 -8.27
CA ILE A 146 -14.70 -9.07 -9.18
C ILE A 146 -14.38 -10.57 -9.15
N PRO A 147 -14.44 -11.27 -10.30
CA PRO A 147 -14.04 -12.68 -10.37
C PRO A 147 -12.59 -12.86 -9.91
N VAL A 148 -12.31 -13.89 -9.12
CA VAL A 148 -10.94 -14.20 -8.64
C VAL A 148 -9.96 -14.42 -9.80
N THR A 149 -10.46 -14.84 -10.96
CA THR A 149 -9.68 -15.03 -12.19
C THR A 149 -9.38 -13.73 -12.94
N ASP A 150 -10.06 -12.62 -12.64
CA ASP A 150 -9.84 -11.32 -13.28
C ASP A 150 -8.63 -10.62 -12.65
N SER A 151 -7.44 -11.10 -13.02
CA SER A 151 -6.21 -10.56 -12.44
C SER A 151 -5.88 -9.16 -12.90
N GLU A 152 -6.31 -8.78 -14.10
CA GLU A 152 -6.11 -7.43 -14.63
C GLU A 152 -6.81 -6.39 -13.75
N THR A 153 -8.10 -6.61 -13.43
CA THR A 153 -8.84 -5.69 -12.56
C THR A 153 -8.28 -5.66 -11.14
N ILE A 154 -7.99 -6.83 -10.56
CA ILE A 154 -7.49 -6.92 -9.19
C ILE A 154 -6.13 -6.23 -9.06
N ASP A 155 -5.21 -6.44 -10.00
CA ASP A 155 -3.85 -5.90 -9.93
C ASP A 155 -3.83 -4.39 -10.17
N LYS A 156 -4.68 -3.90 -11.09
CA LYS A 156 -4.74 -2.48 -11.49
C LYS A 156 -5.25 -1.53 -10.41
N TYR A 157 -6.21 -1.95 -9.59
CA TYR A 157 -6.88 -1.06 -8.64
C TYR A 157 -6.47 -1.34 -7.19
N GLU A 158 -6.36 -0.26 -6.41
CA GLU A 158 -6.02 -0.34 -4.99
C GLU A 158 -7.26 -0.59 -4.12
N LEU A 159 -7.04 -1.24 -2.98
CA LEU A 159 -8.08 -1.41 -1.96
C LEU A 159 -8.48 -0.07 -1.33
N THR A 160 -9.72 0.03 -0.85
CA THR A 160 -10.20 1.14 0.00
C THR A 160 -9.56 1.15 1.39
N ASN A 161 -8.95 0.05 1.80
CA ASN A 161 -8.33 -0.15 3.11
C ASN A 161 -7.30 0.94 3.43
N VAL A 162 -7.38 1.48 4.66
CA VAL A 162 -6.37 2.36 5.22
C VAL A 162 -5.20 1.52 5.76
N ARG A 163 -3.99 1.84 5.32
CA ARG A 163 -2.77 1.10 5.63
C ARG A 163 -2.15 1.50 6.96
N VAL A 164 -1.51 0.55 7.62
CA VAL A 164 -0.98 0.70 8.99
C VAL A 164 0.50 0.31 9.07
N TYR A 165 1.17 0.77 10.12
CA TYR A 165 2.49 0.23 10.49
C TYR A 165 2.29 -1.02 11.35
N PRO A 166 3.06 -2.11 11.17
CA PRO A 166 4.22 -2.23 10.27
C PRO A 166 3.89 -2.78 8.86
N GLU A 167 2.67 -3.26 8.60
CA GLU A 167 2.35 -3.98 7.35
C GLU A 167 2.68 -3.18 6.09
N PHE A 168 2.39 -1.88 6.07
CA PHE A 168 2.59 -1.08 4.88
C PHE A 168 4.08 -0.86 4.56
N ASN A 169 4.93 -0.77 5.59
CA ASN A 169 6.38 -0.69 5.40
C ASN A 169 6.91 -1.95 4.71
N GLU A 170 6.45 -3.11 5.16
CA GLU A 170 6.86 -4.38 4.57
C GLU A 170 6.29 -4.53 3.15
N ARG A 171 5.06 -4.06 2.86
CA ARG A 171 4.55 -3.97 1.49
C ARG A 171 5.46 -3.15 0.59
N LEU A 172 5.95 -2.00 1.04
CA LEU A 172 6.85 -1.15 0.25
C LEU A 172 8.17 -1.87 -0.06
N TYR A 173 8.70 -2.64 0.89
CA TYR A 173 9.88 -3.47 0.67
C TYR A 173 9.62 -4.60 -0.33
N LEU A 174 8.47 -5.27 -0.23
CA LEU A 174 8.08 -6.29 -1.20
C LEU A 174 7.96 -5.70 -2.61
N CYS A 175 7.37 -4.51 -2.76
CA CYS A 175 7.32 -3.83 -4.06
C CYS A 175 8.72 -3.59 -4.66
N TYR A 176 9.70 -3.20 -3.84
CA TYR A 176 11.10 -3.10 -4.25
C TYR A 176 11.66 -4.46 -4.70
N GLN A 177 11.47 -5.52 -3.90
CA GLN A 177 12.00 -6.84 -4.23
C GLN A 177 11.41 -7.44 -5.51
N PHE A 178 10.13 -7.17 -5.78
CA PHE A 178 9.43 -7.68 -6.95
C PHE A 178 9.49 -6.75 -8.17
N GLY A 179 9.97 -5.51 -8.01
CA GLY A 179 10.03 -4.49 -9.06
C GLY A 179 8.66 -4.11 -9.62
N LYS A 180 7.60 -4.23 -8.81
CA LYS A 180 6.21 -3.93 -9.20
C LYS A 180 5.31 -3.72 -7.99
N ASN A 181 4.11 -3.17 -8.21
CA ASN A 181 3.09 -3.07 -7.17
C ASN A 181 2.60 -4.48 -6.77
N VAL A 182 2.96 -4.91 -5.57
CA VAL A 182 2.42 -6.10 -4.91
C VAL A 182 1.62 -5.70 -3.68
N ASP A 183 0.60 -6.49 -3.34
CA ASP A 183 -0.28 -6.21 -2.20
C ASP A 183 -0.74 -7.53 -1.56
N PRO A 184 0.01 -8.04 -0.56
CA PRO A 184 -0.32 -9.30 0.07
C PRO A 184 -1.72 -9.31 0.72
N LEU A 185 -2.21 -8.17 1.22
CA LEU A 185 -3.58 -8.07 1.76
C LEU A 185 -4.63 -8.28 0.67
N LYS A 186 -4.41 -7.70 -0.52
CA LYS A 186 -5.30 -7.90 -1.67
C LYS A 186 -5.28 -9.35 -2.12
N ASP A 187 -4.11 -9.98 -2.16
CA ASP A 187 -4.01 -11.40 -2.50
C ASP A 187 -4.74 -12.29 -1.48
N LEU A 188 -4.67 -11.98 -0.18
CA LEU A 188 -5.45 -12.67 0.86
C LEU A 188 -6.96 -12.47 0.70
N ILE A 189 -7.41 -11.25 0.41
CA ILE A 189 -8.84 -10.94 0.22
C ILE A 189 -9.42 -11.78 -0.93
N PHE A 190 -8.67 -11.93 -2.03
CA PHE A 190 -9.08 -12.68 -3.21
C PHE A 190 -8.70 -14.16 -3.19
N ASP A 191 -8.23 -14.70 -2.06
CA ASP A 191 -7.81 -16.11 -1.93
C ASP A 191 -6.76 -16.54 -2.97
N ARG A 192 -5.89 -15.61 -3.37
CA ARG A 192 -4.81 -15.87 -4.32
C ARG A 192 -3.65 -16.59 -3.62
N PRO A 193 -2.81 -17.33 -4.38
CA PRO A 193 -1.63 -17.97 -3.83
C PRO A 193 -0.69 -16.94 -3.18
N ILE A 194 -0.31 -17.20 -1.93
CA ILE A 194 0.62 -16.34 -1.18
C ILE A 194 2.03 -16.93 -1.29
N PRO A 195 2.98 -16.25 -1.97
CA PRO A 195 4.36 -16.73 -2.06
C PRO A 195 5.06 -16.64 -0.70
N LEU A 196 6.01 -17.54 -0.43
CA LEU A 196 6.82 -17.51 0.81
C LEU A 196 7.62 -16.21 0.97
N ALA A 197 7.89 -15.47 -0.12
CA ALA A 197 8.50 -14.15 -0.04
C ALA A 197 7.66 -13.16 0.79
N TYR A 198 6.35 -13.36 0.94
CA TYR A 198 5.48 -12.52 1.77
C TYR A 198 5.51 -12.92 3.25
N LYS A 199 6.39 -13.85 3.66
CA LYS A 199 6.40 -14.39 5.03
C LYS A 199 6.42 -13.32 6.11
N ASP A 200 7.30 -12.35 6.00
CA ASP A 200 7.42 -11.31 7.03
C ASP A 200 6.17 -10.43 7.10
N TYR A 201 5.57 -10.11 5.95
CA TYR A 201 4.27 -9.42 5.89
C TYR A 201 3.17 -10.22 6.59
N ILE A 202 3.08 -11.53 6.33
CA ILE A 202 2.07 -12.39 6.94
C ILE A 202 2.31 -12.53 8.45
N ASP A 203 3.56 -12.67 8.89
CA ASP A 203 3.89 -12.73 10.31
C ASP A 203 3.46 -11.42 11.03
N ILE A 204 3.64 -10.26 10.38
CA ILE A 204 3.18 -8.96 10.92
C ILE A 204 1.66 -8.93 11.16
N ILE A 205 0.85 -9.44 10.21
CA ILE A 205 -0.62 -9.32 10.29
C ILE A 205 -1.32 -10.52 10.95
N SER A 206 -0.57 -11.60 11.24
CA SER A 206 -1.08 -12.76 11.99
C SER A 206 -0.75 -12.72 13.48
N SER A 207 0.05 -11.73 13.91
CA SER A 207 0.44 -11.51 15.30
C SER A 207 -0.65 -10.86 16.15
#